data_AF-A0A0Q7DTB4-F1
#
_entry.id   AF-A0A0Q7DTB4-F1
#
_cell.length_a   1.000
_cell.length_b   1.000
_cell.length_c   1.000
_cell.angle_alpha   90.00
_cell.angle_beta   90.00
_cell.angle_gamma   90.00
#
_symmetry.space_group_name_H-M   'P 1'
#
loop_
_entity.id
_entity.type
_entity.pdbx_description
1 polymer ?
#
loop_
_entity_poly.entity_id
_entity_poly.type
_entity_poly.pdbx_seq_one_letter_code
_entity_poly.pdbx_strand_id
1 'polypeptide(L)' 'MSDPERPDDDLITEPLTPEAGDGEVVVKDPPAAAMRLTPDAADISAIRMLDAADKARKPKP' A
#
# COMPACT_ATOMS: atom_id res chain seq x y z
N MET A 1 -1.47 -32.83 0.12
CA MET A 1 -1.85 -32.20 -1.15
C MET A 1 -1.11 -30.88 -1.19
N SER A 2 -0.11 -30.76 -2.05
CA SER A 2 0.61 -29.50 -2.25
C SER A 2 -0.30 -28.59 -3.06
N ASP A 3 -0.68 -27.45 -2.48
CA ASP A 3 -1.37 -26.38 -3.21
C ASP A 3 -0.52 -26.06 -4.45
N PRO A 4 -1.11 -25.99 -5.66
CA PRO A 4 -0.33 -25.71 -6.86
C PRO A 4 0.26 -24.31 -6.71
N GLU A 5 1.59 -24.22 -6.76
CA GLU A 5 2.36 -22.99 -6.86
C GLU A 5 1.73 -22.12 -7.95
N ARG A 6 0.93 -21.14 -7.51
CA ARG A 6 0.43 -20.06 -8.35
C ARG A 6 1.62 -19.12 -8.57
N PRO A 7 1.90 -18.70 -9.80
CA PRO A 7 3.09 -17.91 -10.08
C PRO A 7 3.10 -16.68 -9.19
N ASP A 8 4.23 -16.44 -8.52
CA ASP A 8 4.52 -15.26 -7.71
C ASP A 8 4.56 -13.96 -8.52
N ASP A 9 4.20 -13.99 -9.81
CA ASP A 9 4.27 -12.88 -10.76
C ASP A 9 3.47 -11.63 -10.31
N ASP A 10 2.50 -11.78 -9.40
CA ASP A 10 1.69 -10.67 -8.86
C ASP A 10 2.04 -10.27 -7.41
N LEU A 11 3.13 -10.81 -6.83
CA LEU A 11 3.55 -10.48 -5.46
C LEU A 11 4.37 -9.18 -5.46
N ILE A 12 3.82 -8.14 -4.84
CA ILE A 12 4.49 -6.85 -4.69
C ILE A 12 5.49 -6.96 -3.53
N THR A 13 6.77 -6.86 -3.88
CA THR A 13 7.88 -6.91 -2.90
C THR A 13 8.32 -5.53 -2.44
N GLU A 14 7.91 -4.48 -3.15
CA GLU A 14 8.20 -3.09 -2.79
C GLU A 14 7.04 -2.46 -2.00
N PRO A 15 7.31 -1.69 -0.94
CA PRO A 15 6.26 -1.03 -0.19
C PRO A 15 5.55 0.06 -1.00
N LEU A 16 4.27 0.25 -0.73
CA LEU A 16 3.46 1.33 -1.30
C LEU A 16 4.04 2.71 -0.96
N THR A 17 3.78 3.67 -1.84
CA THR A 17 4.18 5.08 -1.69
C THR A 17 2.95 6.00 -1.70
N PRO A 18 2.14 5.98 -0.62
CA PRO A 18 0.97 6.85 -0.51
C PRO A 18 1.35 8.31 -0.32
N GLU A 19 0.54 9.20 -0.89
CA GLU A 19 0.65 10.65 -0.76
C GLU A 19 -0.55 11.20 0.02
N ALA A 20 -0.33 12.25 0.82
CA ALA A 20 -1.40 12.93 1.54
C ALA A 20 -2.05 14.00 0.65
N GLY A 21 -3.35 13.89 0.40
CA GLY A 21 -4.19 14.89 -0.23
C GLY A 21 -4.99 15.70 0.79
N ASP A 22 -5.94 16.51 0.32
CA ASP A 22 -6.82 17.32 1.17
C ASP A 22 -7.92 16.44 1.79
N GLY A 23 -7.66 15.88 2.97
CA GLY A 23 -8.59 14.98 3.66
C GLY A 23 -8.59 13.55 3.14
N GLU A 24 -7.73 13.21 2.19
CA GLU A 24 -7.63 11.87 1.60
C GLU A 24 -6.17 11.37 1.51
N VAL A 25 -6.00 10.05 1.43
CA VAL A 25 -4.71 9.42 1.12
C VAL A 25 -4.78 8.87 -0.28
N VAL A 26 -3.87 9.32 -1.15
CA VAL A 26 -3.82 8.92 -2.56
C VAL A 26 -2.76 7.84 -2.72
N VAL A 27 -3.19 6.67 -3.19
CA VAL A 27 -2.31 5.66 -3.77
C VAL A 27 -2.45 5.77 -5.27
N LYS A 28 -1.35 6.02 -5.98
CA LYS A 28 -1.37 6.15 -7.44
C LYS A 28 -1.41 4.78 -8.09
N ASP A 29 -2.24 4.66 -9.13
CA ASP A 29 -2.41 3.46 -9.94
C ASP A 29 -2.57 2.15 -9.13
N PRO A 30 -3.48 2.09 -8.14
CA PRO A 30 -3.68 0.86 -7.42
C PRO A 30 -4.31 -0.16 -8.39
N PRO A 31 -3.81 -1.41 -8.43
CA PRO A 31 -4.41 -2.43 -9.29
C PRO A 31 -5.88 -2.68 -8.89
N ALA A 32 -6.71 -3.01 -9.89
CA ALA A 32 -8.14 -3.30 -9.68
C ALA A 32 -8.37 -4.63 -8.92
N ALA A 33 -7.36 -5.51 -8.91
CA ALA A 33 -7.34 -6.75 -8.17
C ALA A 33 -6.75 -6.55 -6.76
N ALA A 34 -6.99 -7.51 -5.87
CA ALA A 34 -6.41 -7.49 -4.53
C ALA A 34 -4.87 -7.45 -4.61
N MET A 35 -4.26 -6.44 -3.97
CA MET A 35 -2.81 -6.34 -3.83
C MET A 35 -2.29 -7.42 -2.89
N ARG A 36 -1.30 -8.18 -3.34
CA ARG A 36 -0.57 -9.14 -2.51
C ARG A 36 0.80 -8.55 -2.25
N LEU A 37 1.12 -8.30 -0.98
CA LEU A 37 2.42 -7.79 -0.57
C LEU A 37 3.17 -8.87 0.20
N THR A 38 4.50 -8.84 0.15
CA THR A 38 5.31 -9.55 1.14
C THR A 38 5.04 -8.99 2.54
N PRO A 39 5.26 -9.76 3.62
CA PRO A 39 5.09 -9.25 4.99
C PRO A 39 5.87 -7.95 5.23
N ASP A 40 7.14 -7.90 4.82
CA ASP A 40 7.99 -6.71 4.98
C ASP A 40 7.47 -5.51 4.18
N ALA A 41 7.01 -5.74 2.94
CA ALA A 41 6.43 -4.68 2.13
C ALA A 41 5.12 -4.16 2.73
N ALA A 42 4.29 -5.05 3.29
CA ALA A 42 3.05 -4.68 3.96
C ALA A 42 3.31 -3.85 5.22
N ASP A 43 4.28 -4.24 6.05
CA ASP A 43 4.65 -3.53 7.28
C ASP A 43 5.11 -2.09 6.99
N ILE A 44 6.03 -1.94 6.03
CA ILE A 44 6.54 -0.62 5.64
C ILE A 44 5.42 0.22 4.99
N SER A 45 4.57 -0.41 4.16
CA SER A 45 3.42 0.26 3.55
C SER A 45 2.45 0.79 4.60
N ALA A 46 2.16 0.00 5.64
CA ALA A 46 1.28 0.40 6.73
C ALA A 46 1.80 1.63 7.45
N ILE A 47 3.09 1.67 7.78
CA ILE A 47 3.72 2.83 8.43
C ILE A 47 3.57 4.09 7.56
N ARG A 48 3.84 3.98 6.26
CA ARG A 48 3.71 5.11 5.31
C ARG A 48 2.26 5.58 5.16
N MET A 49 1.31 4.65 5.11
CA MET A 49 -0.12 4.97 5.05
C MET A 49 -0.59 5.73 6.29
N LEU A 50 -0.12 5.33 7.48
CA LEU A 50 -0.46 6.01 8.73
C LEU A 50 0.09 7.44 8.76
N ASP A 51 1.33 7.65 8.32
CA ASP A 51 1.93 8.99 8.21
C ASP A 51 1.20 9.87 7.18
N ALA A 52 0.87 9.32 6.01
CA ALA A 52 0.09 10.02 5.00
C ALA A 52 -1.31 10.39 5.51
N ALA A 53 -1.98 9.50 6.25
CA ALA A 53 -3.28 9.76 6.84
C ALA A 53 -3.23 10.85 7.91
N ASP A 54 -2.18 10.87 8.76
CA ASP A 54 -1.99 11.94 9.73
C ASP A 54 -1.81 13.30 9.05
N LYS A 55 -0.99 13.35 7.98
CA LYS A 55 -0.80 14.56 7.17
C LYS A 55 -2.07 15.03 6.49
N ALA A 56 -2.86 14.12 5.90
CA ALA A 56 -4.10 14.45 5.19
C ALA A 56 -5.20 15.01 6.13
N ARG A 57 -5.18 14.63 7.41
CA ARG A 57 -6.12 15.16 8.42
C ARG A 57 -5.75 16.57 8.89
N LYS A 58 -4.49 16.98 8.73
CA LYS A 58 -4.06 18.32 9.16
C LYS A 58 -4.64 19.34 8.21
N PRO A 59 -5.29 20.41 8.71
CA PRO A 59 -5.70 21.52 7.87
C PRO A 59 -4.44 22.12 7.22
N LYS A 60 -4.46 22.30 5.89
CA LYS A 60 -3.40 23.07 5.22
C LYS A 60 -3.39 24.50 5.79
N PRO A 61 -2.19 25.08 6.01
CA PRO A 61 -2.07 26.46 6.48
C PRO A 61 -2.64 27.47 5.48
#